data_AF-A0A919JSL5-F1
#
_entry.id   AF-A0A919JSL5-F1
#
_cell.length_a   1.000
_cell.length_b   1.000
_cell.length_c   1.000
_cell.angle_alpha   90.00
_cell.angle_beta   90.00
_cell.angle_gamma   90.00
#
_symmetry.space_group_name_H-M   'P 1'
#
loop_
_entity.id
_entity.type
_entity.pdbx_description
1 polymer ?
#
loop_
_entity_poly.entity_id
_entity_poly.type
_entity_poly.pdbx_seq_one_letter_code
_entity_poly.pdbx_strand_id
1 'polypeptide(L)'
;MAADPYSATAGLIEGALRLTTAGLEIYLDRRVVAREQEQAARQDQAESRRRAEDQQQAREEYIRGRRDKREDDDRAAALARETEALRHYPFTAGAGSLRENIRTVYADLQTMPPLILIVPTRDGADPMWHSLSRRVEAFLMPLQHAHLAFVQAADRDFTWPHAALLRHDLAGVPTVVLRVEVVSGWLLVWLGGSHLGGQTVRPMSQIAWMPLPDRDAWTRERLDALEEASSHGFVSPPSVADERSLSTVQTEWATRLAAVAATAAVDAYHLLRRRGYDEQIDTAIRELGPEAAAQLVFPVDREALADPAYHLLHRSRRQIALGDRAAARADVVEALEALNGRPSATLRDAILAARADKQLAEWHVTMLERLDRESPDLLDAKARAALREPLPVAAPAAPSRELVRRTRDKTGESSEPRIVLTRGGDPNAPFGEW
;
A
#
# COMPACT_ATOMS: atom_id res chain seq x y z
N MET A 1 133.98 -28.49 14.10
CA MET A 1 134.03 -28.58 12.63
C MET A 1 132.89 -27.74 12.05
N ALA A 2 133.17 -27.04 10.96
CA ALA A 2 132.26 -26.15 10.21
C ALA A 2 131.15 -26.93 9.45
N ALA A 3 130.11 -26.19 9.03
CA ALA A 3 128.87 -26.66 8.38
C ALA A 3 128.99 -26.87 6.86
N ASP A 4 128.07 -27.66 6.27
CA ASP A 4 127.95 -27.90 4.81
C ASP A 4 126.57 -27.41 4.26
N PRO A 5 126.49 -26.63 3.15
CA PRO A 5 125.29 -25.89 2.73
C PRO A 5 124.33 -26.59 1.73
N TYR A 6 124.53 -27.87 1.39
CA TYR A 6 123.76 -28.50 0.29
C TYR A 6 122.34 -29.01 0.64
N SER A 7 121.85 -28.84 1.88
CA SER A 7 120.51 -29.33 2.27
C SER A 7 119.36 -28.32 2.10
N ALA A 8 119.62 -27.11 1.58
CA ALA A 8 118.62 -26.03 1.58
C ALA A 8 117.71 -25.99 0.34
N THR A 9 118.11 -26.56 -0.81
CA THR A 9 117.37 -26.42 -2.08
C THR A 9 116.40 -27.57 -2.40
N ALA A 10 116.60 -28.77 -1.84
CA ALA A 10 115.69 -29.90 -2.06
C ALA A 10 114.37 -29.76 -1.25
N GLY A 11 114.41 -29.12 -0.08
CA GLY A 11 113.23 -28.94 0.79
C GLY A 11 112.19 -27.93 0.26
N LEU A 12 112.59 -27.02 -0.64
CA LEU A 12 111.69 -25.98 -1.17
C LEU A 12 110.71 -26.51 -2.24
N ILE A 13 111.12 -27.50 -3.05
CA ILE A 13 110.27 -28.06 -4.11
C ILE A 13 109.24 -29.05 -3.53
N GLU A 14 109.62 -29.83 -2.53
CA GLU A 14 108.70 -30.74 -1.83
C GLU A 14 107.69 -29.97 -0.96
N GLY A 15 108.13 -28.86 -0.34
CA GLY A 15 107.24 -27.97 0.40
C GLY A 15 106.18 -27.30 -0.48
N ALA A 16 106.56 -26.86 -1.69
CA ALA A 16 105.64 -26.22 -2.64
C ALA A 16 104.56 -27.20 -3.15
N LEU A 17 104.94 -28.44 -3.49
CA LEU A 17 104.01 -29.47 -3.92
C LEU A 17 103.01 -29.84 -2.82
N ARG A 18 103.47 -30.08 -1.58
CA ARG A 18 102.59 -30.39 -0.44
C ARG A 18 101.62 -29.25 -0.09
N LEU A 19 102.04 -27.99 -0.25
CA LEU A 19 101.17 -26.82 -0.08
C LEU A 19 100.09 -26.73 -1.16
N THR A 20 100.40 -27.09 -2.40
CA THR A 20 99.40 -27.08 -3.49
C THR A 20 98.37 -28.21 -3.35
N THR A 21 98.76 -29.41 -2.90
CA THR A 21 97.81 -30.51 -2.66
C THR A 21 96.91 -30.21 -1.45
N ALA A 22 97.48 -29.71 -0.35
CA ALA A 22 96.70 -29.31 0.82
C ALA A 22 95.71 -28.17 0.50
N GLY A 23 96.12 -27.21 -0.33
CA GLY A 23 95.23 -26.14 -0.82
C GLY A 23 94.09 -26.66 -1.69
N LEU A 24 94.33 -27.69 -2.51
CA LEU A 24 93.33 -28.32 -3.37
C LEU A 24 92.32 -29.15 -2.55
N GLU A 25 92.79 -29.91 -1.56
CA GLU A 25 91.95 -30.68 -0.64
C GLU A 25 91.01 -29.75 0.16
N ILE A 26 91.54 -28.66 0.73
CA ILE A 26 90.73 -27.66 1.44
C ILE A 26 89.70 -27.00 0.50
N TYR A 27 90.06 -26.75 -0.76
CA TYR A 27 89.14 -26.19 -1.74
C TYR A 27 88.01 -27.16 -2.12
N LEU A 28 88.34 -28.45 -2.31
CA LEU A 28 87.37 -29.50 -2.63
C LEU A 28 86.42 -29.76 -1.45
N ASP A 29 86.92 -29.85 -0.23
CA ASP A 29 86.11 -30.00 0.99
C ASP A 29 85.15 -28.81 1.16
N ARG A 30 85.64 -27.58 1.00
CA ARG A 30 84.78 -26.38 1.04
C ARG A 30 83.69 -26.41 -0.02
N ARG A 31 83.95 -27.00 -1.19
CA ARG A 31 82.98 -27.09 -2.29
C ARG A 31 81.94 -28.19 -2.05
N VAL A 32 82.30 -29.28 -1.37
CA VAL A 32 81.36 -30.32 -0.92
C VAL A 32 80.45 -29.74 0.16
N VAL A 33 81.01 -29.11 1.20
CA VAL A 33 80.24 -28.46 2.27
C VAL A 33 79.32 -27.38 1.71
N ALA A 34 79.78 -26.55 0.77
CA ALA A 34 78.94 -25.54 0.13
C ALA A 34 77.77 -26.14 -0.66
N ARG A 35 77.95 -27.29 -1.32
CA ARG A 35 76.87 -27.99 -2.04
C ARG A 35 75.87 -28.64 -1.08
N GLU A 36 76.33 -29.21 0.02
CA GLU A 36 75.46 -29.77 1.06
C GLU A 36 74.64 -28.67 1.73
N GLN A 37 75.25 -27.51 2.02
CA GLN A 37 74.55 -26.34 2.54
C GLN A 37 73.53 -25.78 1.55
N GLU A 38 73.85 -25.73 0.26
CA GLU A 38 72.92 -25.27 -0.77
C GLU A 38 71.75 -26.25 -0.95
N GLN A 39 72.00 -27.56 -0.89
CA GLN A 39 70.95 -28.58 -0.92
C GLN A 39 70.05 -28.52 0.30
N ALA A 40 70.62 -28.39 1.51
CA ALA A 40 69.86 -28.21 2.74
C ALA A 40 68.99 -26.93 2.68
N ALA A 41 69.57 -25.80 2.24
CA ALA A 41 68.82 -24.55 2.09
C ALA A 41 67.67 -24.66 1.07
N ARG A 42 67.86 -25.40 -0.03
CA ARG A 42 66.79 -25.66 -1.01
C ARG A 42 65.69 -26.57 -0.45
N GLN A 43 66.05 -27.58 0.34
CA GLN A 43 65.09 -28.45 1.01
C GLN A 43 64.29 -27.68 2.05
N ASP A 44 64.94 -26.86 2.88
CA ASP A 44 64.28 -26.02 3.87
C ASP A 44 63.34 -25.00 3.22
N GLN A 45 63.74 -24.38 2.11
CA GLN A 45 62.86 -23.48 1.35
C GLN A 45 61.66 -24.23 0.74
N ALA A 46 61.86 -25.43 0.23
CA ALA A 46 60.77 -26.25 -0.33
C ALA A 46 59.78 -26.68 0.77
N GLU A 47 60.27 -27.08 1.94
CA GLU A 47 59.43 -27.41 3.10
C GLU A 47 58.69 -26.19 3.63
N SER A 48 59.36 -25.03 3.73
CA SER A 48 58.72 -23.80 4.17
C SER A 48 57.59 -23.37 3.22
N ARG A 49 57.77 -23.51 1.90
CA ARG A 49 56.71 -23.25 0.92
C ARG A 49 55.55 -24.21 1.06
N ARG A 50 55.80 -25.52 1.19
CA ARG A 50 54.74 -26.52 1.41
C ARG A 50 53.94 -26.22 2.68
N ARG A 51 54.62 -25.93 3.80
CA ARG A 51 53.95 -25.56 5.05
C ARG A 51 53.12 -24.27 4.90
N ALA A 52 53.59 -23.29 4.13
CA ALA A 52 52.84 -22.07 3.87
C ALA A 52 51.60 -22.33 2.98
N GLU A 53 51.73 -23.17 1.95
CA GLU A 53 50.62 -23.61 1.09
C GLU A 53 49.58 -24.40 1.88
N ASP A 54 50.00 -25.37 2.71
CA ASP A 54 49.11 -26.14 3.58
C ASP A 54 48.38 -25.23 4.58
N GLN A 55 49.09 -24.25 5.17
CA GLN A 55 48.48 -23.26 6.06
C GLN A 55 47.47 -22.36 5.33
N GLN A 56 47.76 -21.99 4.08
CA GLN A 56 46.84 -21.21 3.27
C GLN A 56 45.58 -22.01 2.92
N GLN A 57 45.74 -23.26 2.48
CA GLN A 57 44.63 -24.16 2.18
C GLN A 57 43.75 -24.39 3.41
N ALA A 58 44.35 -24.68 4.57
CA ALA A 58 43.61 -24.85 5.82
C ALA A 58 42.83 -23.59 6.24
N ARG A 59 43.39 -22.39 5.99
CA ARG A 59 42.68 -21.12 6.22
C ARG A 59 41.51 -20.92 5.26
N GLU A 60 41.69 -21.24 3.99
CA GLU A 60 40.65 -21.13 2.96
C GLU A 60 39.49 -22.10 3.24
N GLU A 61 39.79 -23.35 3.62
CA GLU A 61 38.79 -24.34 4.04
C GLU A 61 38.05 -23.90 5.31
N TYR A 62 38.75 -23.36 6.30
CA TYR A 62 38.13 -22.81 7.50
C TYR A 62 37.19 -21.64 7.19
N ILE A 63 37.60 -20.72 6.32
CA ILE A 63 36.76 -19.58 5.89
C ILE A 63 35.54 -20.08 5.12
N ARG A 64 35.72 -21.04 4.19
CA ARG A 64 34.62 -21.63 3.42
C ARG A 64 33.61 -22.31 4.34
N GLY A 65 34.07 -23.20 5.22
CA GLY A 65 33.21 -23.88 6.19
C GLY A 65 32.47 -22.91 7.12
N ARG A 66 33.06 -21.75 7.46
CA ARG A 66 32.39 -20.72 8.24
C ARG A 66 31.34 -19.94 7.43
N ARG A 67 31.54 -19.75 6.13
CA ARG A 67 30.53 -19.15 5.23
C ARG A 67 29.36 -20.10 5.04
N ASP A 68 29.64 -21.36 4.72
CA ASP A 68 28.62 -22.39 4.51
C ASP A 68 27.78 -22.57 5.78
N LYS A 69 28.42 -22.64 6.95
CA LYS A 69 27.72 -22.70 8.24
C LYS A 69 26.82 -21.48 8.49
N ARG A 70 27.28 -20.27 8.15
CA ARG A 70 26.45 -19.06 8.30
C ARG A 70 25.26 -19.08 7.37
N GLU A 71 25.44 -19.49 6.11
CA GLU A 71 24.34 -19.62 5.16
C GLU A 71 23.31 -20.67 5.62
N ASP A 72 23.78 -21.80 6.16
CA ASP A 72 22.91 -22.84 6.72
C ASP A 72 22.18 -22.36 7.98
N ASP A 73 22.87 -21.67 8.89
CA ASP A 73 22.28 -21.04 10.09
C ASP A 73 21.23 -19.98 9.68
N ASP A 74 21.51 -19.16 8.67
CA ASP A 74 20.61 -18.14 8.14
C ASP A 74 19.37 -18.76 7.47
N ARG A 75 19.54 -19.85 6.70
CA ARG A 75 18.45 -20.64 6.12
C ARG A 75 17.59 -21.28 7.20
N ALA A 76 18.21 -21.90 8.20
CA ALA A 76 17.50 -22.50 9.33
C ALA A 76 16.69 -21.45 10.11
N ALA A 77 17.29 -20.27 10.36
CA ALA A 77 16.61 -19.15 11.00
C ALA A 77 15.49 -18.56 10.14
N ALA A 78 15.63 -18.53 8.81
CA ALA A 78 14.57 -18.12 7.90
C ALA A 78 13.40 -19.11 7.91
N LEU A 79 13.70 -20.41 7.85
CA LEU A 79 12.70 -21.47 7.88
C LEU A 79 11.96 -21.54 9.23
N ALA A 80 12.66 -21.32 10.35
CA ALA A 80 12.05 -21.21 11.67
C ALA A 80 11.07 -20.02 11.75
N ARG A 81 11.47 -18.85 11.22
CA ARG A 81 10.60 -17.67 11.14
C ARG A 81 9.37 -17.90 10.26
N GLU A 82 9.53 -18.58 9.14
CA GLU A 82 8.41 -18.93 8.24
C GLU A 82 7.46 -19.93 8.90
N THR A 83 7.99 -20.96 9.56
CA THR A 83 7.21 -21.96 10.29
C THR A 83 6.38 -21.31 11.39
N GLU A 84 6.97 -20.40 12.17
CA GLU A 84 6.26 -19.68 13.22
C GLU A 84 5.19 -18.74 12.64
N ALA A 85 5.48 -18.05 11.54
CA ALA A 85 4.48 -17.23 10.86
C ALA A 85 3.30 -18.06 10.31
N LEU A 86 3.55 -19.28 9.84
CA LEU A 86 2.49 -20.20 9.39
C LEU A 86 1.70 -20.83 10.56
N ARG A 87 2.30 -20.93 11.75
CA ARG A 87 1.61 -21.42 12.94
C ARG A 87 0.47 -20.51 13.38
N HIS A 88 0.69 -19.20 13.28
CA HIS A 88 -0.29 -18.16 13.61
C HIS A 88 -1.05 -17.65 12.37
N TYR A 89 -1.15 -18.49 11.33
CA TYR A 89 -1.79 -18.10 10.10
C TYR A 89 -3.28 -17.76 10.32
N PRO A 90 -3.79 -16.64 9.76
CA PRO A 90 -5.16 -16.17 10.04
C PRO A 90 -6.27 -17.08 9.50
N PHE A 91 -5.97 -17.90 8.50
CA PHE A 91 -6.93 -18.75 7.81
C PHE A 91 -6.66 -20.23 8.03
N THR A 92 -7.70 -20.98 8.36
CA THR A 92 -7.67 -22.42 8.58
C THR A 92 -7.34 -23.20 7.32
N ALA A 93 -7.73 -22.69 6.15
CA ALA A 93 -7.40 -23.27 4.84
C ALA A 93 -5.91 -23.13 4.46
N GLY A 94 -5.13 -22.33 5.19
CA GLY A 94 -3.68 -22.19 5.00
C GLY A 94 -3.27 -21.02 4.10
N ALA A 95 -1.97 -20.87 3.88
CA ALA A 95 -1.41 -19.78 3.09
C ALA A 95 -1.79 -19.90 1.59
N GLY A 96 -2.20 -18.79 0.98
CA GLY A 96 -2.65 -18.70 -0.41
C GLY A 96 -4.15 -18.87 -0.61
N SER A 97 -4.88 -19.40 0.37
CA SER A 97 -6.31 -19.72 0.22
C SER A 97 -7.19 -18.47 0.05
N LEU A 98 -6.84 -17.36 0.71
CA LEU A 98 -7.59 -16.11 0.58
C LEU A 98 -7.45 -15.54 -0.82
N ARG A 99 -6.23 -15.54 -1.39
CA ARG A 99 -5.96 -15.11 -2.76
C ARG A 99 -6.68 -15.98 -3.77
N GLU A 100 -6.70 -17.29 -3.57
CA GLU A 100 -7.46 -18.21 -4.41
C GLU A 100 -8.96 -17.88 -4.36
N ASN A 101 -9.52 -17.69 -3.17
CA ASN A 101 -10.92 -17.27 -3.00
C ASN A 101 -11.20 -15.94 -3.73
N ILE A 102 -10.37 -14.91 -3.52
CA ILE A 102 -10.50 -13.63 -4.21
C ILE A 102 -10.49 -13.81 -5.73
N ARG A 103 -9.60 -14.66 -6.27
CA ARG A 103 -9.49 -14.93 -7.71
C ARG A 103 -10.71 -15.65 -8.29
N THR A 104 -11.52 -16.31 -7.47
CA THR A 104 -12.80 -16.88 -7.94
C THR A 104 -13.82 -15.80 -8.29
N VAL A 105 -13.70 -14.63 -7.66
CA VAL A 105 -14.61 -13.49 -7.85
C VAL A 105 -14.01 -12.44 -8.79
N TYR A 106 -12.72 -12.16 -8.65
CA TYR A 106 -11.99 -11.14 -9.42
C TYR A 106 -10.83 -11.77 -10.18
N ALA A 107 -10.98 -11.89 -11.50
CA ALA A 107 -9.92 -12.41 -12.37
C ALA A 107 -8.68 -11.49 -12.37
N ASP A 108 -8.88 -10.18 -12.30
CA ASP A 108 -7.82 -9.17 -12.24
C ASP A 108 -7.80 -8.46 -10.88
N LEU A 109 -6.75 -8.71 -10.10
CA LEU A 109 -6.54 -8.12 -8.78
C LEU A 109 -6.27 -6.61 -8.83
N GLN A 110 -5.84 -6.06 -9.97
CA GLN A 110 -5.60 -4.62 -10.10
C GLN A 110 -6.89 -3.80 -10.15
N THR A 111 -7.96 -4.41 -10.69
CA THR A 111 -9.29 -3.79 -10.77
C THR A 111 -10.17 -4.07 -9.56
N MET A 112 -9.67 -4.87 -8.61
CA MET A 112 -10.41 -5.28 -7.44
C MET A 112 -10.67 -4.09 -6.50
N PRO A 113 -11.87 -3.95 -5.93
CA PRO A 113 -12.09 -3.02 -4.82
C PRO A 113 -11.23 -3.42 -3.60
N PRO A 114 -10.99 -2.53 -2.63
CA PRO A 114 -10.20 -2.87 -1.46
C PRO A 114 -10.81 -4.05 -0.69
N LEU A 115 -9.97 -5.00 -0.30
CA LEU A 115 -10.29 -6.05 0.66
C LEU A 115 -10.41 -5.42 2.06
N ILE A 116 -11.52 -5.63 2.75
CA ILE A 116 -11.65 -5.40 4.18
C ILE A 116 -11.43 -6.74 4.88
N LEU A 117 -10.29 -6.87 5.56
CA LEU A 117 -9.94 -8.03 6.36
C LEU A 117 -10.25 -7.75 7.84
N ILE A 118 -11.25 -8.44 8.38
CA ILE A 118 -11.68 -8.27 9.77
C ILE A 118 -10.94 -9.26 10.66
N VAL A 119 -10.19 -8.74 11.63
CA VAL A 119 -9.51 -9.54 12.66
C VAL A 119 -10.54 -9.93 13.72
N PRO A 120 -10.71 -11.23 14.03
CA PRO A 120 -11.63 -11.64 15.08
C PRO A 120 -11.15 -11.15 16.45
N THR A 121 -12.08 -11.06 17.40
CA THR A 121 -11.75 -10.76 18.79
C THR A 121 -10.87 -11.86 19.38
N ARG A 122 -9.91 -11.49 20.25
CA ARG A 122 -8.97 -12.43 20.86
C ARG A 122 -9.66 -13.53 21.65
N ASP A 123 -9.13 -14.73 21.56
CA ASP A 123 -9.45 -15.83 22.48
C ASP A 123 -9.17 -15.36 23.93
N GLY A 124 -10.21 -15.32 24.76
CA GLY A 124 -10.15 -14.79 26.13
C GLY A 124 -10.74 -13.40 26.33
N ALA A 125 -11.20 -12.73 25.26
CA ALA A 125 -12.13 -11.62 25.39
C ALA A 125 -13.45 -12.09 26.05
N ASP A 126 -14.22 -11.17 26.60
CA ASP A 126 -15.54 -11.51 27.17
C ASP A 126 -16.40 -12.25 26.11
N PRO A 127 -16.99 -13.41 26.46
CA PRO A 127 -17.94 -14.16 25.62
C PRO A 127 -18.94 -13.28 24.87
N MET A 128 -19.40 -12.17 25.45
CA MET A 128 -20.36 -11.26 24.83
C MET A 128 -19.86 -10.65 23.51
N TRP A 129 -18.54 -10.44 23.34
CA TRP A 129 -17.96 -9.78 22.17
C TRP A 129 -17.52 -10.73 21.05
N HIS A 130 -17.70 -12.04 21.20
CA HIS A 130 -17.29 -13.02 20.19
C HIS A 130 -18.06 -12.87 18.88
N SER A 131 -19.26 -12.28 18.92
CA SER A 131 -20.08 -12.04 17.73
C SER A 131 -19.72 -10.75 16.97
N LEU A 132 -18.91 -9.87 17.57
CA LEU A 132 -18.70 -8.52 17.06
C LEU A 132 -18.10 -8.51 15.64
N SER A 133 -17.07 -9.31 15.38
CA SER A 133 -16.45 -9.41 14.06
C SER A 133 -17.44 -9.84 12.98
N ARG A 134 -18.26 -10.85 13.26
CA ARG A 134 -19.30 -11.34 12.35
C ARG A 134 -20.41 -10.32 12.11
N ARG A 135 -20.79 -9.55 13.14
CA ARG A 135 -21.77 -8.48 13.00
C ARG A 135 -21.23 -7.33 12.16
N VAL A 136 -19.96 -6.96 12.35
CA VAL A 136 -19.27 -5.97 11.52
C VAL A 136 -19.18 -6.44 10.07
N GLU A 137 -18.82 -7.70 9.85
CA GLU A 137 -18.82 -8.31 8.51
C GLU A 137 -20.19 -8.18 7.83
N ALA A 138 -21.26 -8.62 8.52
CA ALA A 138 -22.63 -8.54 8.02
C ALA A 138 -23.04 -7.09 7.69
N PHE A 139 -22.67 -6.13 8.55
CA PHE A 139 -22.97 -4.71 8.36
C PHE A 139 -22.23 -4.10 7.16
N LEU A 140 -21.06 -4.63 6.80
CA LEU A 140 -20.27 -4.15 5.67
C LEU A 140 -20.64 -4.81 4.33
N MET A 141 -21.49 -5.85 4.34
CA MET A 141 -21.97 -6.53 3.12
C MET A 141 -22.60 -5.60 2.07
N PRO A 142 -23.34 -4.53 2.41
CA PRO A 142 -23.81 -3.57 1.42
C PRO A 142 -22.69 -2.97 0.54
N LEU A 143 -21.50 -2.73 1.11
CA LEU A 143 -20.35 -2.26 0.34
C LEU A 143 -19.87 -3.31 -0.67
N GLN A 144 -19.93 -4.59 -0.30
CA GLN A 144 -19.59 -5.68 -1.21
C GLN A 144 -20.63 -5.85 -2.32
N HIS A 145 -21.91 -5.79 -2.00
CA HIS A 145 -22.99 -5.83 -3.00
C HIS A 145 -22.93 -4.66 -3.98
N ALA A 146 -22.46 -3.49 -3.53
CA ALA A 146 -22.20 -2.33 -4.37
C ALA A 146 -20.85 -2.39 -5.14
N HIS A 147 -20.09 -3.48 -5.01
CA HIS A 147 -18.74 -3.65 -5.57
C HIS A 147 -17.74 -2.56 -5.14
N LEU A 148 -17.92 -1.98 -3.95
CA LEU A 148 -17.06 -0.96 -3.38
C LEU A 148 -15.95 -1.54 -2.49
N ALA A 149 -16.17 -2.74 -1.94
CA ALA A 149 -15.21 -3.48 -1.14
C ALA A 149 -15.37 -4.98 -1.35
N PHE A 150 -14.38 -5.77 -0.94
CA PHE A 150 -14.56 -7.21 -0.72
C PHE A 150 -14.36 -7.48 0.77
N VAL A 151 -15.35 -8.04 1.46
CA VAL A 151 -15.35 -8.17 2.92
C VAL A 151 -15.06 -9.61 3.29
N GLN A 152 -14.11 -9.82 4.20
CA GLN A 152 -13.73 -11.14 4.68
C GLN A 152 -13.31 -11.07 6.15
N ALA A 153 -13.89 -11.91 6.99
CA ALA A 153 -13.35 -12.18 8.32
C ALA A 153 -12.23 -13.24 8.28
N ALA A 154 -11.20 -13.06 9.11
CA ALA A 154 -10.21 -14.09 9.38
C ALA A 154 -10.77 -15.13 10.37
N ASP A 155 -10.27 -16.36 10.29
CA ASP A 155 -10.72 -17.45 11.17
C ASP A 155 -10.12 -17.37 12.58
N ARG A 156 -8.96 -16.71 12.72
CA ARG A 156 -8.15 -16.65 13.95
C ARG A 156 -7.60 -15.26 14.18
N ASP A 157 -7.36 -14.89 15.45
CA ASP A 157 -6.64 -13.66 15.78
C ASP A 157 -5.20 -13.74 15.24
N PHE A 158 -4.68 -12.60 14.82
CA PHE A 158 -3.31 -12.48 14.35
C PHE A 158 -2.77 -11.07 14.60
N THR A 159 -1.45 -10.94 14.59
CA THR A 159 -0.78 -9.64 14.71
C THR A 159 -0.52 -9.04 13.33
N TRP A 160 -0.92 -7.80 13.13
CA TRP A 160 -0.60 -7.03 11.93
C TRP A 160 0.62 -6.13 12.16
N PRO A 161 1.58 -6.03 11.21
CA PRO A 161 1.63 -6.73 9.92
C PRO A 161 2.01 -8.22 10.06
N HIS A 162 1.33 -9.07 9.27
CA HIS A 162 1.58 -10.51 9.27
C HIS A 162 2.36 -10.93 8.03
N ALA A 163 3.61 -11.36 8.19
CA ALA A 163 4.53 -11.59 7.08
C ALA A 163 4.07 -12.66 6.07
N ALA A 164 3.58 -13.82 6.54
CA ALA A 164 3.11 -14.88 5.64
C ALA A 164 1.85 -14.44 4.86
N LEU A 165 0.87 -13.84 5.54
CA LEU A 165 -0.34 -13.29 4.92
C LEU A 165 -0.01 -12.26 3.84
N LEU A 166 0.90 -11.32 4.13
CA LEU A 166 1.36 -10.33 3.14
C LEU A 166 1.99 -10.99 1.91
N ARG A 167 2.84 -12.00 2.12
CA ARG A 167 3.57 -12.68 1.05
C ARG A 167 2.66 -13.55 0.18
N HIS A 168 1.83 -14.39 0.80
CA HIS A 168 1.08 -15.42 0.09
C HIS A 168 -0.26 -14.91 -0.44
N ASP A 169 -0.94 -14.05 0.32
CA ASP A 169 -2.31 -13.67 0.01
C ASP A 169 -2.47 -12.21 -0.40
N LEU A 170 -1.80 -11.27 0.27
CA LEU A 170 -2.09 -9.83 0.08
C LEU A 170 -1.14 -9.10 -0.89
N ALA A 171 -0.16 -9.77 -1.48
CA ALA A 171 0.78 -9.16 -2.42
C ALA A 171 0.06 -8.48 -3.61
N GLY A 172 0.10 -7.14 -3.66
CA GLY A 172 -0.57 -6.34 -4.68
C GLY A 172 -2.10 -6.26 -4.52
N VAL A 173 -2.65 -6.73 -3.39
CA VAL A 173 -4.08 -6.63 -3.08
C VAL A 173 -4.30 -5.42 -2.17
N PRO A 174 -5.05 -4.39 -2.59
CA PRO A 174 -5.39 -3.26 -1.72
C PRO A 174 -6.21 -3.80 -0.54
N THR A 175 -5.68 -3.66 0.69
CA THR A 175 -6.28 -4.29 1.88
C THR A 175 -6.36 -3.30 3.02
N VAL A 176 -7.53 -3.18 3.63
CA VAL A 176 -7.79 -2.53 4.91
C VAL A 176 -7.93 -3.62 5.96
N VAL A 177 -7.11 -3.56 7.01
CA VAL A 177 -7.21 -4.50 8.14
C VAL A 177 -7.93 -3.81 9.27
N LEU A 178 -9.07 -4.37 9.69
CA LEU A 178 -9.90 -3.83 10.76
C LEU A 178 -9.81 -4.73 11.99
N ARG A 179 -9.45 -4.13 13.14
CA ARG A 179 -9.48 -4.81 14.43
C ARG A 179 -10.31 -3.99 15.40
N VAL A 180 -11.25 -4.66 16.06
CA VAL A 180 -12.14 -4.06 17.04
C VAL A 180 -11.97 -4.81 18.35
N GLU A 181 -11.63 -4.08 19.41
CA GLU A 181 -11.44 -4.66 20.73
C GLU A 181 -12.27 -3.91 21.76
N VAL A 182 -12.75 -4.64 22.77
CA VAL A 182 -13.35 -4.06 23.96
C VAL A 182 -12.49 -4.41 25.16
N VAL A 183 -11.92 -3.40 25.82
CA VAL A 183 -11.03 -3.56 26.97
C VAL A 183 -11.54 -2.70 28.11
N SER A 184 -11.93 -3.33 29.22
CA SER A 184 -12.35 -2.63 30.44
C SER A 184 -13.44 -1.57 30.21
N GLY A 185 -14.43 -1.88 29.37
CA GLY A 185 -15.52 -0.95 29.04
C GLY A 185 -15.17 0.10 27.98
N TRP A 186 -13.99 0.02 27.36
CA TRP A 186 -13.60 0.90 26.25
C TRP A 186 -13.63 0.15 24.92
N LEU A 187 -14.22 0.78 23.91
CA LEU A 187 -14.17 0.34 22.53
C LEU A 187 -12.94 0.93 21.84
N LEU A 188 -12.15 0.06 21.24
CA LEU A 188 -10.93 0.38 20.50
C LEU A 188 -11.11 -0.08 19.06
N VAL A 189 -11.03 0.86 18.11
CA VAL A 189 -11.06 0.56 16.68
C VAL A 189 -9.71 0.89 16.08
N TRP A 190 -9.12 -0.11 15.43
CA TRP A 190 -7.82 -0.01 14.80
C TRP A 190 -7.92 -0.30 13.31
N LEU A 191 -7.19 0.49 12.52
CA LEU A 191 -7.03 0.26 11.10
C LEU A 191 -5.56 0.11 10.74
N GLY A 192 -5.27 -0.92 9.96
CA GLY A 192 -4.02 -1.09 9.24
C GLY A 192 -4.31 -1.36 7.78
N GLY A 193 -3.29 -1.73 7.01
CA GLY A 193 -3.53 -2.14 5.64
C GLY A 193 -2.28 -2.28 4.79
N SER A 194 -2.48 -2.70 3.55
CA SER A 194 -1.40 -2.84 2.56
C SER A 194 -1.90 -2.38 1.20
N HIS A 195 -0.99 -1.85 0.38
CA HIS A 195 -1.26 -1.42 -1.00
C HIS A 195 -2.39 -0.37 -1.15
N LEU A 196 -2.62 0.47 -0.13
CA LEU A 196 -3.67 1.52 -0.12
C LEU A 196 -3.24 2.85 -0.76
N GLY A 197 -2.00 2.97 -1.22
CA GLY A 197 -1.42 4.19 -1.81
C GLY A 197 -0.26 4.75 -0.97
N GLY A 198 0.85 5.04 -1.64
CA GLY A 198 2.11 5.55 -1.06
C GLY A 198 2.96 4.50 -0.34
N GLN A 199 2.41 3.76 0.62
CA GLN A 199 3.12 2.74 1.40
C GLN A 199 2.63 1.32 1.08
N THR A 200 3.57 0.37 0.96
CA THR A 200 3.26 -1.05 0.73
C THR A 200 2.52 -1.66 1.93
N VAL A 201 2.91 -1.28 3.15
CA VAL A 201 2.30 -1.75 4.41
C VAL A 201 2.15 -0.56 5.35
N ARG A 202 0.95 -0.36 5.88
CA ARG A 202 0.63 0.58 6.95
C ARG A 202 0.45 -0.20 8.26
N PRO A 203 1.15 0.16 9.34
CA PRO A 203 0.95 -0.47 10.65
C PRO A 203 -0.46 -0.19 11.17
N MET A 204 -0.89 -0.93 12.19
CA MET A 204 -2.16 -0.66 12.87
C MET A 204 -2.09 0.70 13.59
N SER A 205 -3.04 1.57 13.29
CA SER A 205 -3.25 2.83 13.98
C SER A 205 -4.60 2.78 14.69
N GLN A 206 -4.62 3.18 15.96
CA GLN A 206 -5.86 3.37 16.70
C GLN A 206 -6.55 4.61 16.18
N ILE A 207 -7.75 4.44 15.62
CA ILE A 207 -8.51 5.55 15.02
C ILE A 207 -9.70 5.98 15.88
N ALA A 208 -10.17 5.10 16.76
CA ALA A 208 -11.18 5.44 17.75
C ALA A 208 -10.86 4.77 19.09
N TRP A 209 -11.05 5.53 20.16
CA TRP A 209 -10.97 5.06 21.53
C TRP A 209 -12.02 5.79 22.34
N MET A 210 -13.08 5.06 22.69
CA MET A 210 -14.27 5.64 23.28
C MET A 210 -14.77 4.74 24.42
N PRO A 211 -15.25 5.33 25.52
CA PRO A 211 -15.95 4.54 26.53
C PRO A 211 -17.25 4.00 25.92
N LEU A 212 -17.61 2.75 26.24
CA LEU A 212 -18.91 2.22 25.92
C LEU A 212 -19.98 3.02 26.70
N PRO A 213 -21.07 3.46 26.06
CA PRO A 213 -22.13 4.17 26.76
C PRO A 213 -22.74 3.29 27.85
N ASP A 214 -22.84 3.84 29.06
CA ASP A 214 -23.44 3.16 30.21
C ASP A 214 -24.98 3.10 30.11
N ARG A 215 -25.64 2.59 31.15
CA ARG A 215 -27.11 2.47 31.16
C ARG A 215 -27.80 3.82 31.06
N ASP A 216 -27.26 4.83 31.73
CA ASP A 216 -27.87 6.16 31.84
C ASP A 216 -27.77 6.90 30.49
N ALA A 217 -26.79 6.54 29.65
CA ALA A 217 -26.69 7.05 28.30
C ALA A 217 -27.80 6.56 27.35
N TRP A 218 -28.52 5.47 27.64
CA TRP A 218 -29.53 4.90 26.74
C TRP A 218 -30.96 5.24 27.17
N THR A 219 -31.39 6.47 26.86
CA THR A 219 -32.80 6.86 27.01
C THR A 219 -33.69 6.18 25.96
N ARG A 220 -35.00 6.17 26.15
CA ARG A 220 -35.92 5.58 25.17
C ARG A 220 -35.81 6.28 23.82
N GLU A 221 -35.68 7.59 23.80
CA GLU A 221 -35.51 8.39 22.58
C GLU A 221 -34.24 8.00 21.82
N ARG A 222 -33.13 7.74 22.53
CA ARG A 222 -31.87 7.28 21.90
C ARG A 222 -31.98 5.86 21.36
N LEU A 223 -32.68 4.97 22.07
CA LEU A 223 -32.94 3.61 21.60
C LEU A 223 -33.83 3.60 20.34
N ASP A 224 -34.88 4.41 20.34
CA ASP A 224 -35.77 4.60 19.18
C ASP A 224 -34.99 5.17 18.00
N ALA A 225 -34.16 6.19 18.21
CA ALA A 225 -33.31 6.75 17.15
C ALA A 225 -32.30 5.73 16.60
N LEU A 226 -31.73 4.88 17.45
CA LEU A 226 -30.81 3.82 17.03
C LEU A 226 -31.55 2.73 16.22
N GLU A 227 -32.76 2.37 16.60
CA GLU A 227 -33.61 1.43 15.84
C GLU A 227 -34.04 2.03 14.49
N GLU A 228 -34.55 3.26 14.47
CA GLU A 228 -34.98 3.96 13.25
C GLU A 228 -33.84 4.14 12.24
N ALA A 229 -32.63 4.41 12.74
CA ALA A 229 -31.45 4.55 11.89
C ALA A 229 -30.93 3.21 11.32
N SER A 230 -31.42 2.06 11.82
CA SER A 230 -30.93 0.75 11.41
C SER A 230 -31.40 0.35 10.01
N SER A 231 -30.49 0.15 9.06
CA SER A 231 -30.84 -0.51 7.78
C SER A 231 -30.88 -2.05 7.88
N HIS A 232 -30.32 -2.61 8.96
CA HIS A 232 -30.13 -4.06 9.16
C HIS A 232 -31.18 -4.71 10.09
N GLY A 233 -32.29 -4.01 10.37
CA GLY A 233 -33.39 -4.54 11.18
C GLY A 233 -33.08 -4.75 12.67
N PHE A 234 -32.18 -3.96 13.26
CA PHE A 234 -31.99 -3.92 14.70
C PHE A 234 -33.28 -3.48 15.39
N VAL A 235 -33.74 -4.26 16.38
CA VAL A 235 -34.90 -3.94 17.21
C VAL A 235 -34.39 -3.56 18.59
N SER A 236 -34.73 -2.36 19.05
CA SER A 236 -34.29 -1.89 20.36
C SER A 236 -34.99 -2.66 21.48
N PRO A 237 -34.29 -3.02 22.57
CA PRO A 237 -34.95 -3.59 23.73
C PRO A 237 -35.87 -2.54 24.38
N PRO A 238 -36.94 -2.96 25.07
CA PRO A 238 -37.86 -2.03 25.75
C PRO A 238 -37.18 -1.26 26.89
N SER A 239 -36.10 -1.80 27.47
CA SER A 239 -35.26 -1.13 28.46
C SER A 239 -33.84 -1.72 28.46
N VAL A 240 -32.85 -0.97 28.97
CA VAL A 240 -31.48 -1.45 29.22
C VAL A 240 -31.21 -1.73 30.72
N ALA A 241 -32.27 -2.00 31.49
CA ALA A 241 -32.16 -2.22 32.93
C ALA A 241 -31.36 -3.48 33.28
N ASP A 242 -31.46 -4.52 32.45
CA ASP A 242 -30.69 -5.75 32.58
C ASP A 242 -29.41 -5.71 31.71
N GLU A 243 -28.42 -6.49 32.13
CA GLU A 243 -27.09 -6.53 31.51
C GLU A 243 -27.10 -7.07 30.07
N ARG A 244 -28.03 -7.97 29.74
CA ARG A 244 -28.13 -8.56 28.40
C ARG A 244 -28.69 -7.54 27.40
N SER A 245 -29.70 -6.79 27.79
CA SER A 245 -30.26 -5.71 26.96
C SER A 245 -29.22 -4.61 26.73
N LEU A 246 -28.50 -4.20 27.79
CA LEU A 246 -27.40 -3.23 27.67
C LEU A 246 -26.31 -3.74 26.71
N SER A 247 -25.86 -4.98 26.90
CA SER A 247 -24.87 -5.63 26.04
C SER A 247 -25.30 -5.64 24.57
N THR A 248 -26.57 -5.94 24.30
CA THR A 248 -27.12 -5.99 22.93
C THR A 248 -27.02 -4.62 22.24
N VAL A 249 -27.40 -3.56 22.94
CA VAL A 249 -27.33 -2.17 22.44
C VAL A 249 -25.88 -1.72 22.27
N GLN A 250 -25.02 -2.00 23.26
CA GLN A 250 -23.58 -1.66 23.19
C GLN A 250 -22.88 -2.39 22.03
N THR A 251 -23.21 -3.66 21.79
CA THR A 251 -22.65 -4.43 20.66
C THR A 251 -23.16 -3.91 19.33
N GLU A 252 -24.42 -3.48 19.24
CA GLU A 252 -24.94 -2.83 18.04
C GLU A 252 -24.20 -1.52 17.77
N TRP A 253 -24.11 -0.65 18.75
CA TRP A 253 -23.40 0.63 18.63
C TRP A 253 -21.92 0.42 18.25
N ALA A 254 -21.23 -0.53 18.87
CA ALA A 254 -19.84 -0.88 18.55
C ALA A 254 -19.69 -1.40 17.11
N THR A 255 -20.63 -2.23 16.64
CA THR A 255 -20.69 -2.70 15.24
C THR A 255 -20.76 -1.52 14.28
N ARG A 256 -21.68 -0.58 14.52
CA ARG A 256 -21.88 0.58 13.65
C ARG A 256 -20.68 1.51 13.64
N LEU A 257 -20.05 1.74 14.79
CA LEU A 257 -18.84 2.58 14.86
C LEU A 257 -17.67 1.95 14.08
N ALA A 258 -17.46 0.64 14.23
CA ALA A 258 -16.44 -0.08 13.46
C ALA A 258 -16.73 -0.06 11.95
N ALA A 259 -18.00 -0.14 11.56
CA ALA A 259 -18.39 -0.05 10.17
C ALA A 259 -18.18 1.34 9.57
N VAL A 260 -18.48 2.41 10.32
CA VAL A 260 -18.15 3.80 9.93
C VAL A 260 -16.66 3.94 9.66
N ALA A 261 -15.81 3.44 10.57
CA ALA A 261 -14.37 3.42 10.42
C ALA A 261 -13.90 2.70 9.13
N ALA A 262 -14.42 1.49 8.90
CA ALA A 262 -14.08 0.71 7.70
C ALA A 262 -14.57 1.40 6.42
N THR A 263 -15.77 1.97 6.44
CA THR A 263 -16.37 2.70 5.31
C THR A 263 -15.56 3.95 4.98
N ALA A 264 -15.11 4.70 5.99
CA ALA A 264 -14.25 5.86 5.80
C ALA A 264 -12.91 5.48 5.13
N ALA A 265 -12.34 4.33 5.47
CA ALA A 265 -11.12 3.84 4.85
C ALA A 265 -11.34 3.43 3.37
N VAL A 266 -12.47 2.79 3.07
CA VAL A 266 -12.87 2.45 1.69
C VAL A 266 -13.12 3.71 0.87
N ASP A 267 -13.85 4.68 1.43
CA ASP A 267 -14.10 5.96 0.79
C ASP A 267 -12.80 6.70 0.52
N ALA A 268 -11.88 6.76 1.49
CA ALA A 268 -10.56 7.35 1.28
C ALA A 268 -9.78 6.65 0.16
N TYR A 269 -9.85 5.32 0.06
CA TYR A 269 -9.22 4.58 -1.04
C TYR A 269 -9.76 5.00 -2.41
N HIS A 270 -11.09 5.13 -2.55
CA HIS A 270 -11.74 5.48 -3.80
C HIS A 270 -11.63 6.97 -4.13
N LEU A 271 -11.75 7.87 -3.15
CA LEU A 271 -11.63 9.32 -3.32
C LEU A 271 -10.26 9.73 -3.89
N LEU A 272 -9.21 8.97 -3.58
CA LEU A 272 -7.86 9.18 -4.12
C LEU A 272 -7.71 8.67 -5.58
N ARG A 273 -8.65 7.90 -6.11
CA ARG A 273 -8.50 7.16 -7.38
C ARG A 273 -9.61 7.42 -8.40
N ARG A 274 -10.80 7.80 -7.95
CA ARG A 274 -12.01 7.83 -8.76
C ARG A 274 -12.68 9.20 -8.66
N ARG A 275 -12.86 9.85 -9.81
CA ARG A 275 -13.67 11.06 -9.93
C ARG A 275 -15.15 10.72 -9.79
N GLY A 276 -15.93 11.62 -9.21
CA GLY A 276 -17.36 11.41 -8.98
C GLY A 276 -17.68 10.18 -8.11
N TYR A 277 -16.79 9.80 -7.20
CA TYR A 277 -17.06 8.72 -6.26
C TYR A 277 -18.10 9.16 -5.21
N ASP A 278 -19.26 8.49 -5.20
CA ASP A 278 -20.33 8.74 -4.22
C ASP A 278 -19.94 8.17 -2.85
N GLU A 279 -19.61 9.06 -1.91
CA GLU A 279 -19.16 8.68 -0.58
C GLU A 279 -20.24 7.91 0.20
N GLN A 280 -19.85 6.75 0.76
CA GLN A 280 -20.75 5.89 1.53
C GLN A 280 -20.75 6.24 3.03
N ILE A 281 -19.77 7.02 3.48
CA ILE A 281 -19.60 7.40 4.88
C ILE A 281 -20.82 8.12 5.44
N ASP A 282 -21.52 8.93 4.63
CA ASP A 282 -22.74 9.62 5.06
C ASP A 282 -23.86 8.64 5.44
N THR A 283 -23.93 7.49 4.74
CA THR A 283 -24.88 6.42 5.07
C THR A 283 -24.47 5.73 6.37
N ALA A 284 -23.21 5.35 6.50
CA ALA A 284 -22.71 4.69 7.72
C ALA A 284 -22.86 5.59 8.96
N ILE A 285 -22.55 6.89 8.84
CA ILE A 285 -22.69 7.88 9.91
C ILE A 285 -24.16 8.01 10.34
N ARG A 286 -25.08 8.08 9.39
CA ARG A 286 -26.51 8.16 9.68
C ARG A 286 -26.99 6.94 10.43
N GLU A 287 -26.50 5.74 10.09
CA GLU A 287 -26.81 4.53 10.82
C GLU A 287 -26.24 4.54 12.25
N LEU A 288 -25.09 5.16 12.51
CA LEU A 288 -24.54 5.29 13.87
C LEU A 288 -25.44 6.11 14.82
N GLY A 289 -26.27 6.99 14.26
CA GLY A 289 -27.17 7.88 15.00
C GLY A 289 -26.65 9.33 15.07
N PRO A 290 -27.55 10.32 15.11
CA PRO A 290 -27.24 11.73 14.85
C PRO A 290 -26.28 12.38 15.86
N GLU A 291 -26.33 11.98 17.13
CA GLU A 291 -25.47 12.56 18.17
C GLU A 291 -24.03 12.07 18.11
N ALA A 292 -23.84 10.79 17.76
CA ALA A 292 -22.51 10.21 17.58
C ALA A 292 -21.89 10.69 16.26
N ALA A 293 -22.71 10.85 15.22
CA ALA A 293 -22.33 11.42 13.92
C ALA A 293 -21.66 12.80 14.04
N ALA A 294 -22.20 13.68 14.87
CA ALA A 294 -21.72 15.05 15.02
C ALA A 294 -20.29 15.16 15.60
N GLN A 295 -19.78 14.09 16.21
CA GLN A 295 -18.47 14.07 16.85
C GLN A 295 -17.36 13.53 15.92
N LEU A 296 -17.71 13.03 14.74
CA LEU A 296 -16.77 12.42 13.82
C LEU A 296 -16.16 13.46 12.88
N VAL A 297 -14.84 13.50 12.82
CA VAL A 297 -14.09 14.37 11.90
C VAL A 297 -13.29 13.49 10.94
N PHE A 298 -13.45 13.74 9.64
CA PHE A 298 -12.74 13.02 8.57
C PHE A 298 -11.80 13.99 7.85
N PRO A 299 -10.56 14.16 8.33
CA PRO A 299 -9.60 14.99 7.65
C PRO A 299 -9.13 14.27 6.38
N VAL A 300 -9.47 14.83 5.22
CA VAL A 300 -8.95 14.38 3.93
C VAL A 300 -8.17 15.52 3.31
N ASP A 301 -6.92 15.24 2.94
CA ASP A 301 -6.09 16.19 2.21
C ASP A 301 -6.71 16.42 0.83
N ARG A 302 -7.23 17.63 0.63
CA ARG A 302 -7.98 18.00 -0.58
C ARG A 302 -7.11 17.98 -1.82
N GLU A 303 -5.81 18.26 -1.69
CA GLU A 303 -4.89 18.26 -2.82
C GLU A 303 -4.61 16.85 -3.35
N ALA A 304 -4.79 15.83 -2.49
CA ALA A 304 -4.60 14.43 -2.85
C ALA A 304 -5.84 13.80 -3.54
N LEU A 305 -6.99 14.48 -3.54
CA LEU A 305 -8.24 13.92 -4.04
C LEU A 305 -8.31 13.94 -5.57
N ALA A 306 -8.89 12.88 -6.14
CA ALA A 306 -9.12 12.78 -7.59
C ALA A 306 -10.17 13.79 -8.09
N ASP A 307 -11.14 14.14 -7.23
CA ASP A 307 -12.22 15.10 -7.47
C ASP A 307 -12.54 15.89 -6.19
N PRO A 308 -11.74 16.93 -5.86
CA PRO A 308 -11.94 17.72 -4.65
C PRO A 308 -13.28 18.45 -4.62
N ALA A 309 -13.81 18.82 -5.79
CA ALA A 309 -15.08 19.53 -5.91
C ALA A 309 -16.25 18.62 -5.51
N TYR A 310 -16.27 17.38 -6.01
CA TYR A 310 -17.33 16.43 -5.64
C TYR A 310 -17.31 16.09 -4.13
N HIS A 311 -16.12 15.94 -3.54
CA HIS A 311 -15.98 15.77 -2.09
C HIS A 311 -16.58 16.93 -1.29
N LEU A 312 -16.39 18.18 -1.74
CA LEU A 312 -16.99 19.35 -1.09
C LEU A 312 -18.52 19.34 -1.17
N LEU A 313 -19.11 18.82 -2.24
CA LEU A 313 -20.56 18.67 -2.32
C LEU A 313 -21.09 17.63 -1.30
N HIS A 314 -20.35 16.54 -1.08
CA HIS A 314 -20.64 15.61 0.03
C HIS A 314 -20.47 16.28 1.40
N ARG A 315 -19.43 17.09 1.59
CA ARG A 315 -19.24 17.87 2.82
C ARG A 315 -20.39 18.84 3.05
N SER A 316 -20.84 19.55 2.01
CA SER A 316 -22.02 20.41 2.08
C SER A 316 -23.25 19.64 2.55
N ARG A 317 -23.45 18.41 2.06
CA ARG A 317 -24.57 17.57 2.48
C ARG A 317 -24.52 17.24 3.97
N ARG A 318 -23.32 16.91 4.48
CA ARG A 318 -23.10 16.71 5.92
C ARG A 318 -23.40 17.97 6.72
N GLN A 319 -22.98 19.15 6.25
CA GLN A 319 -23.27 20.42 6.93
C GLN A 319 -24.78 20.71 6.98
N ILE A 320 -25.54 20.38 5.93
CA ILE A 320 -27.01 20.48 5.95
C ILE A 320 -27.60 19.56 7.02
N ALA A 321 -27.12 18.32 7.13
CA ALA A 321 -27.58 17.36 8.14
C ALA A 321 -27.26 17.83 9.57
N LEU A 322 -26.16 18.57 9.77
CA LEU A 322 -25.79 19.19 11.04
C LEU A 322 -26.53 20.52 11.30
N GLY A 323 -27.32 21.01 10.34
CA GLY A 323 -28.04 22.28 10.44
C GLY A 323 -27.21 23.53 10.13
N ASP A 324 -25.93 23.39 9.73
CA ASP A 324 -25.07 24.51 9.34
C ASP A 324 -25.21 24.85 7.86
N ARG A 325 -26.28 25.56 7.53
CA ARG A 325 -26.57 25.98 6.15
C ARG A 325 -25.54 26.97 5.60
N ALA A 326 -24.89 27.75 6.47
CA ALA A 326 -23.89 28.73 6.04
C ALA A 326 -22.62 28.01 5.58
N ALA A 327 -22.13 27.03 6.36
CA ALA A 327 -21.02 26.17 5.97
C ALA A 327 -21.36 25.35 4.72
N ALA A 328 -22.57 24.78 4.64
CA ALA A 328 -23.02 24.06 3.44
C ALA A 328 -22.94 24.94 2.17
N ARG A 329 -23.44 26.18 2.25
CA ARG A 329 -23.38 27.10 1.10
C ARG A 329 -21.95 27.48 0.74
N ALA A 330 -21.07 27.67 1.73
CA ALA A 330 -19.66 27.94 1.49
C ALA A 330 -18.98 26.77 0.75
N ASP A 331 -19.28 25.53 1.15
CA ASP A 331 -18.77 24.30 0.52
C ASP A 331 -19.21 24.19 -0.95
N VAL A 332 -20.46 24.54 -1.26
CA VAL A 332 -20.95 24.55 -2.66
C VAL A 332 -20.24 25.60 -3.51
N VAL A 333 -20.06 26.81 -2.97
CA VAL A 333 -19.30 27.87 -3.68
C VAL A 333 -17.88 27.39 -3.94
N GLU A 334 -17.21 26.88 -2.91
CA GLU A 334 -15.84 26.39 -3.01
C GLU A 334 -15.71 25.22 -4.00
N ALA A 335 -16.70 24.32 -4.05
CA ALA A 335 -16.73 23.24 -5.02
C ALA A 335 -16.78 23.76 -6.47
N LEU A 336 -17.64 24.75 -6.73
CA LEU A 336 -17.79 25.32 -8.06
C LEU A 336 -16.56 26.15 -8.48
N GLU A 337 -15.95 26.87 -7.54
CA GLU A 337 -14.69 27.59 -7.76
C GLU A 337 -13.52 26.65 -8.03
N ALA A 338 -13.48 25.49 -7.37
CA ALA A 338 -12.49 24.45 -7.64
C ALA A 338 -12.63 23.88 -9.07
N LEU A 339 -13.85 23.81 -9.62
CA LEU A 339 -14.08 23.34 -10.99
C LEU A 339 -13.68 24.36 -12.05
N ASN A 340 -13.96 25.65 -11.86
CA ASN A 340 -13.69 26.68 -12.86
C ASN A 340 -12.32 27.39 -12.66
N GLY A 341 -11.64 27.13 -11.54
CA GLY A 341 -10.34 27.72 -11.18
C GLY A 341 -10.38 29.22 -10.91
N ARG A 342 -11.54 29.82 -10.66
CA ARG A 342 -11.71 31.28 -10.48
C ARG A 342 -12.74 31.62 -9.41
N PRO A 343 -12.47 32.63 -8.56
CA PRO A 343 -13.45 33.12 -7.61
C PRO A 343 -14.66 33.68 -8.35
N SER A 344 -15.86 33.42 -7.82
CA SER A 344 -17.12 33.81 -8.44
C SER A 344 -17.96 34.68 -7.52
N ALA A 345 -18.47 35.80 -8.02
CA ALA A 345 -19.29 36.72 -7.23
C ALA A 345 -20.66 36.12 -6.85
N THR A 346 -21.19 35.20 -7.66
CA THR A 346 -22.46 34.52 -7.41
C THR A 346 -22.39 33.04 -7.76
N LEU A 347 -23.24 32.22 -7.11
CA LEU A 347 -23.38 30.79 -7.42
C LEU A 347 -23.78 30.56 -8.89
N ARG A 348 -24.65 31.40 -9.42
CA ARG A 348 -25.06 31.36 -10.82
C ARG A 348 -23.85 31.50 -11.75
N ASP A 349 -23.00 32.50 -11.51
CA ASP A 349 -21.83 32.75 -12.35
C ASP A 349 -20.82 31.61 -12.23
N ALA A 350 -20.66 31.05 -11.03
CA ALA A 350 -19.81 29.89 -10.79
C ALA A 350 -20.27 28.65 -11.59
N ILE A 351 -21.59 28.36 -11.57
CA ILE A 351 -22.21 27.28 -12.36
C ILE A 351 -22.01 27.51 -13.86
N LEU A 352 -22.32 28.72 -14.35
CA LEU A 352 -22.19 29.03 -15.77
C LEU A 352 -20.74 28.92 -16.25
N ALA A 353 -19.78 29.38 -15.45
CA ALA A 353 -18.36 29.25 -15.73
C ALA A 353 -17.92 27.78 -15.77
N ALA A 354 -18.23 26.99 -14.74
CA ALA A 354 -17.87 25.56 -14.69
C ALA A 354 -18.48 24.75 -15.85
N ARG A 355 -19.67 25.14 -16.32
CA ARG A 355 -20.31 24.54 -17.50
C ARG A 355 -19.67 24.97 -18.81
N ALA A 356 -19.36 26.26 -18.97
CA ALA A 356 -18.67 26.77 -20.15
C ALA A 356 -17.30 26.11 -20.34
N ASP A 357 -16.58 25.87 -19.24
CA ASP A 357 -15.28 25.21 -19.21
C ASP A 357 -15.36 23.68 -19.28
N LYS A 358 -16.58 23.11 -19.38
CA LYS A 358 -16.87 21.67 -19.41
C LYS A 358 -16.31 20.88 -18.23
N GLN A 359 -16.13 21.53 -17.08
CA GLN A 359 -15.64 20.91 -15.85
C GLN A 359 -16.79 20.37 -14.99
N LEU A 360 -18.02 20.88 -15.18
CA LEU A 360 -19.20 20.38 -14.50
C LEU A 360 -19.71 19.06 -15.13
N ALA A 361 -19.22 17.93 -14.61
CA ALA A 361 -19.67 16.59 -14.99
C ALA A 361 -21.09 16.25 -14.46
N GLU A 362 -21.70 15.20 -15.00
CA GLU A 362 -23.07 14.75 -14.65
C GLU A 362 -23.24 14.49 -13.16
N TRP A 363 -22.29 13.82 -12.51
CA TRP A 363 -22.36 13.52 -11.08
C TRP A 363 -22.42 14.78 -10.21
N HIS A 364 -21.71 15.85 -10.58
CA HIS A 364 -21.81 17.13 -9.88
C HIS A 364 -23.23 17.71 -9.98
N VAL A 365 -23.84 17.66 -11.17
CA VAL A 365 -25.20 18.15 -11.39
C VAL A 365 -26.18 17.35 -10.54
N THR A 366 -26.10 16.01 -10.57
CA THR A 366 -26.96 15.14 -9.75
C THR A 366 -26.84 15.44 -8.26
N MET A 367 -25.62 15.68 -7.75
CA MET A 367 -25.40 16.02 -6.35
C MET A 367 -25.94 17.41 -6.01
N LEU A 368 -25.74 18.41 -6.88
CA LEU A 368 -26.30 19.76 -6.68
C LEU A 368 -27.84 19.74 -6.66
N GLU A 369 -28.47 18.95 -7.54
CA GLU A 369 -29.92 18.75 -7.54
C GLU A 369 -30.42 17.99 -6.29
N ARG A 370 -29.61 17.07 -5.76
CA ARG A 370 -29.89 16.41 -4.49
C ARG A 370 -29.84 17.41 -3.33
N LEU A 371 -28.79 18.22 -3.26
CA LEU A 371 -28.63 19.27 -2.26
C LEU A 371 -29.77 20.29 -2.30
N ASP A 372 -30.23 20.69 -3.49
CA ASP A 372 -31.38 21.60 -3.66
C ASP A 372 -32.69 20.99 -3.13
N ARG A 373 -32.90 19.67 -3.32
CA ARG A 373 -34.06 18.98 -2.76
C ARG A 373 -33.98 18.87 -1.24
N GLU A 374 -32.80 18.61 -0.70
CA GLU A 374 -32.55 18.50 0.74
C GLU A 374 -32.57 19.89 1.43
N SER A 375 -32.21 20.97 0.72
CA SER A 375 -32.24 22.35 1.20
C SER A 375 -32.54 23.35 0.06
N PRO A 376 -33.82 23.70 -0.19
CA PRO A 376 -34.23 24.55 -1.33
C PRO A 376 -33.70 25.99 -1.34
N ASP A 377 -33.20 26.46 -0.20
CA ASP A 377 -32.63 27.80 -0.04
C ASP A 377 -31.12 27.83 -0.31
N LEU A 378 -30.48 26.66 -0.49
CA LEU A 378 -29.06 26.54 -0.77
C LEU A 378 -28.72 27.13 -2.15
N LEU A 379 -29.57 26.86 -3.15
CA LEU A 379 -29.46 27.38 -4.50
C LEU A 379 -30.56 28.41 -4.79
N ASP A 380 -30.15 29.65 -5.06
CA ASP A 380 -31.11 30.67 -5.48
C ASP A 380 -31.77 30.31 -6.83
N ALA A 381 -32.89 30.96 -7.14
CA ALA A 381 -33.66 30.67 -8.35
C ALA A 381 -32.84 30.85 -9.64
N LYS A 382 -31.84 31.74 -9.65
CA LYS A 382 -30.98 31.97 -10.81
C LYS A 382 -29.95 30.85 -10.97
N ALA A 383 -29.37 30.38 -9.86
CA ALA A 383 -28.47 29.23 -9.84
C ALA A 383 -29.17 27.95 -10.31
N ARG A 384 -30.41 27.72 -9.85
CA ARG A 384 -31.24 26.59 -10.32
C ARG A 384 -31.53 26.67 -11.82
N ALA A 385 -31.87 27.85 -12.33
CA ALA A 385 -32.05 28.05 -13.77
C ALA A 385 -30.76 27.76 -14.55
N ALA A 386 -29.61 28.23 -14.04
CA ALA A 386 -28.30 28.00 -14.65
C ALA A 386 -27.86 26.52 -14.66
N LEU A 387 -28.30 25.69 -13.71
CA LEU A 387 -28.08 24.24 -13.75
C LEU A 387 -28.87 23.56 -14.87
N ARG A 388 -30.10 24.03 -15.13
CA ARG A 388 -31.04 23.43 -16.08
C ARG A 388 -30.93 23.98 -17.51
N GLU A 389 -30.23 25.09 -17.70
CA GLU A 389 -30.06 25.70 -19.02
C GLU A 389 -29.40 24.69 -19.96
N PRO A 390 -29.86 24.45 -21.20
CA PRO A 390 -29.13 23.57 -22.12
C PRO A 390 -27.76 24.18 -22.40
N LEU A 391 -26.69 23.36 -22.44
CA LEU A 391 -25.37 23.84 -22.87
C LEU A 391 -25.57 24.53 -24.22
N PRO A 392 -25.01 25.75 -24.43
CA PRO A 392 -25.09 26.37 -25.74
C PRO A 392 -24.49 25.39 -26.74
N VAL A 393 -25.32 24.83 -27.61
CA VAL A 393 -24.88 23.98 -28.70
C VAL A 393 -23.94 24.86 -29.49
N ALA A 394 -22.64 24.54 -29.46
CA ALA A 394 -21.67 25.23 -30.29
C ALA A 394 -22.24 25.18 -31.70
N ALA A 395 -22.62 26.35 -32.23
CA ALA A 395 -23.11 26.43 -33.59
C ALA A 395 -22.08 25.70 -34.45
N PRO A 396 -22.48 24.70 -35.28
CA PRO A 396 -21.53 23.99 -36.12
C PRO A 396 -20.73 25.07 -36.84
N ALA A 397 -19.40 25.03 -36.65
CA ALA A 397 -18.51 26.02 -37.20
C ALA A 397 -18.94 26.22 -38.65
N ALA A 398 -19.48 27.41 -38.96
CA ALA A 398 -19.98 27.69 -40.29
C ALA A 398 -18.87 27.27 -41.25
N PRO A 399 -19.14 26.40 -42.23
CA PRO A 399 -18.09 25.94 -43.13
C PRO A 399 -17.42 27.20 -43.63
N SER A 400 -16.13 27.34 -43.32
CA SER A 400 -15.32 28.46 -43.76
C SER A 400 -15.64 28.62 -45.23
N ARG A 401 -16.26 29.76 -45.60
CA ARG A 401 -16.44 30.14 -47.00
C ARG A 401 -15.05 30.40 -47.54
N GLU A 402 -14.32 29.33 -47.78
CA GLU A 402 -13.13 29.33 -48.61
C GLU A 402 -13.67 29.76 -49.97
N LEU A 403 -13.29 30.99 -50.31
CA LEU A 403 -13.65 31.66 -51.54
C LEU A 403 -12.98 30.84 -52.65
N VAL A 404 -13.67 29.79 -53.13
CA VAL A 404 -13.24 29.00 -54.27
C VAL A 404 -13.33 29.90 -55.50
N ARG A 405 -12.24 30.62 -55.73
CA ARG A 405 -11.93 31.31 -56.97
C ARG A 405 -11.61 30.21 -57.99
N ARG A 406 -12.65 29.57 -58.54
CA ARG A 406 -12.51 28.60 -59.63
C ARG A 406 -12.22 29.36 -60.91
N THR A 407 -10.93 29.46 -61.21
CA THR A 407 -10.43 29.54 -62.58
C THR A 407 -10.99 28.38 -63.38
N ARG A 408 -11.52 28.75 -64.54
CA ARG A 408 -12.10 27.88 -65.54
C ARG A 408 -10.94 27.24 -66.29
N ASP A 409 -10.65 25.97 -66.03
CA ASP A 409 -9.84 25.17 -66.95
C ASP A 409 -10.55 23.89 -67.36
N LYS A 410 -10.49 23.67 -68.66
CA LYS A 410 -11.07 22.59 -69.45
C LYS A 410 -10.13 21.40 -69.40
N THR A 411 -10.70 20.22 -69.11
CA THR A 411 -10.31 18.83 -69.47
C THR A 411 -10.78 17.97 -68.30
N GLY A 412 -11.83 17.15 -68.39
CA GLY A 412 -11.90 16.03 -69.31
C GLY A 412 -11.14 14.87 -68.70
N GLU A 413 -11.75 14.13 -67.76
CA GLU A 413 -11.76 12.66 -67.71
C GLU A 413 -12.40 12.12 -66.42
N SER A 414 -13.12 11.03 -66.64
CA SER A 414 -13.88 10.21 -65.72
C SER A 414 -12.97 9.36 -64.84
N SER A 415 -13.18 9.32 -63.52
CA SER A 415 -12.81 8.16 -62.71
C SER A 415 -13.57 8.13 -61.38
N GLU A 416 -14.13 6.96 -61.08
CA GLU A 416 -14.89 6.60 -59.89
C GLU A 416 -14.05 6.68 -58.59
N PRO A 417 -14.65 6.95 -57.42
CA PRO A 417 -13.95 6.87 -56.15
C PRO A 417 -13.89 5.42 -55.64
N ARG A 418 -12.70 4.83 -55.65
CA ARG A 418 -12.34 3.67 -54.83
C ARG A 418 -12.11 4.12 -53.38
N ILE A 419 -12.84 3.51 -52.44
CA ILE A 419 -12.60 3.63 -51.00
C ILE A 419 -11.32 2.85 -50.66
N VAL A 420 -10.31 3.54 -50.17
CA VAL A 420 -9.11 2.94 -49.57
C VAL A 420 -9.18 3.16 -48.06
N LEU A 421 -9.38 2.08 -47.31
CA LEU A 421 -9.24 2.05 -45.85
C LEU A 421 -7.75 1.91 -45.51
N THR A 422 -7.08 2.98 -45.09
CA THR A 422 -5.75 2.89 -44.47
C THR A 422 -5.89 2.74 -42.96
N ARG A 423 -5.53 1.54 -42.49
CA ARG A 423 -5.27 1.19 -41.09
C ARG A 423 -3.85 1.66 -40.77
N GLY A 424 -3.70 2.66 -39.90
CA GLY A 424 -2.40 3.18 -39.46
C GLY A 424 -2.32 3.20 -37.94
N GLY A 425 -2.02 2.05 -37.35
CA GLY A 425 -1.53 1.96 -35.98
C GLY A 425 -0.01 1.94 -36.02
N ASP A 426 0.63 2.81 -35.24
CA ASP A 426 2.07 2.77 -34.99
C ASP A 426 2.33 1.88 -33.76
N PRO A 427 2.99 0.72 -33.90
CA PRO A 427 3.25 -0.20 -32.80
C PRO A 427 4.50 0.17 -31.97
N ASN A 428 5.13 1.34 -32.16
CA ASN A 428 6.41 1.67 -31.51
C ASN A 428 6.41 2.99 -30.72
N ALA A 429 5.36 3.28 -29.95
CA ALA A 429 5.43 4.33 -28.93
C ALA A 429 5.99 3.74 -27.61
N PRO A 430 7.21 4.12 -27.16
CA PRO A 430 7.78 3.64 -25.91
C PRO A 430 7.04 4.26 -24.72
N PHE A 431 6.65 3.39 -23.78
CA PHE A 431 6.07 3.74 -22.50
C PHE A 431 7.09 4.52 -21.65
N GLY A 432 6.76 5.78 -21.38
CA GLY A 432 7.42 6.59 -20.35
C GLY A 432 6.98 6.16 -18.96
N GLU A 433 7.95 6.18 -18.06
CA GLU A 433 7.96 5.74 -16.66
C GLU A 433 6.91 6.46 -15.79
N TRP A 434 6.33 5.69 -14.86
CA TRP A 434 5.71 6.16 -13.61
C TRP A 434 6.34 5.40 -12.45
#